data_AF-A0A7W1NAC3-F1
#
_entry.id   AF-A0A7W1NAC3-F1
#
_cell.length_a   1.000
_cell.length_b   1.000
_cell.length_c   1.000
_cell.angle_alpha   90.00
_cell.angle_beta   90.00
_cell.angle_gamma   90.00
#
_symmetry.space_group_name_H-M   'P 1'
#
loop_
_entity.id
_entity.type
_entity.pdbx_description
1 polymer ?
#
loop_
_entity_poly.entity_id
_entity_poly.type
_entity_poly.pdbx_seq_one_letter_code
_entity_poly.pdbx_strand_id
1 'polypeptide(L)'
;MIRHDQRGTILVVVAGLCALLSAMSLAFVMRMRADGEDAHRMSQDIQARVMLTSALMYVQETGRLGWGGETFGWRDVRDGMPGPRDFFGQWPAMFASTISDDGLRRPAVTKAFFPVVRGTAARNPMYVMRRPPFAIRSTIAPNPVPIVDPGDNATAPWDQLINYAVADPSPVTSDPGAFASGDLAPLQVSGIASWFRVYRSGVTTFVITCGSGASQGFRDWQEVVDTPGAADIFGNQADFEAIRSAEVRRWYEAEWSDLVTGNNFMHGHYARHNQRTFGNPNLGAEETPNKRNLAGTFAYIASLPSEPLDW
;
A
#
# COMPACT_ATOMS: atom_id res chain seq x y z
N MET A 1 26.66 -34.06 71.69
CA MET A 1 27.75 -33.76 70.74
C MET A 1 27.41 -34.25 69.32
N ILE A 2 26.15 -34.08 68.89
CA ILE A 2 25.64 -34.44 67.56
C ILE A 2 24.73 -33.27 67.22
N ARG A 3 25.08 -32.41 66.24
CA ARG A 3 24.19 -31.42 65.58
C ARG A 3 24.86 -30.46 64.58
N HIS A 4 26.19 -30.45 64.44
CA HIS A 4 26.85 -29.56 63.45
C HIS A 4 26.83 -30.12 62.01
N ASP A 5 27.04 -31.43 61.81
CA ASP A 5 27.15 -32.01 60.47
C ASP A 5 25.81 -32.04 59.69
N GLN A 6 24.69 -32.15 60.41
CA GLN A 6 23.35 -32.11 59.81
C GLN A 6 22.99 -30.74 59.23
N ARG A 7 23.52 -29.65 59.80
CA ARG A 7 23.25 -28.29 59.32
C ARG A 7 23.96 -27.98 58.01
N GLY A 8 25.18 -28.50 57.83
CA GLY A 8 25.92 -28.37 56.57
C GLY A 8 25.22 -29.08 55.41
N THR A 9 24.72 -30.29 55.66
CA THR A 9 24.03 -31.09 54.63
C THR A 9 22.75 -30.40 54.13
N ILE A 10 21.95 -29.82 55.04
CA ILE A 10 20.72 -29.10 54.66
C ILE A 10 21.02 -27.89 53.78
N LEU A 11 22.07 -27.12 54.10
CA LEU A 11 22.45 -25.96 53.29
C LEU A 11 22.87 -26.36 51.87
N VAL A 12 23.63 -27.45 51.72
CA VAL A 12 24.04 -27.94 50.40
C VAL A 12 22.82 -28.39 49.58
N VAL A 13 21.85 -29.08 50.20
CA VAL A 13 20.62 -29.50 49.52
C VAL A 13 19.78 -28.30 49.10
N VAL A 14 19.57 -27.33 49.98
CA VAL A 14 18.80 -26.11 49.65
C VAL A 14 19.49 -25.30 48.56
N ALA A 15 20.81 -25.11 48.64
CA ALA A 15 21.57 -24.40 47.61
C ALA A 15 21.48 -25.13 46.26
N GLY A 16 21.57 -26.46 46.25
CA GLY A 16 21.40 -27.28 45.05
C GLY A 16 20.00 -27.15 44.44
N LEU A 17 18.94 -27.20 45.27
CA LEU A 17 17.56 -27.01 44.81
C LEU A 17 17.33 -25.59 44.28
N CYS A 18 17.84 -24.56 44.95
CA CYS A 18 17.76 -23.18 44.47
C CYS A 18 18.49 -23.00 43.13
N ALA A 19 19.67 -23.59 42.96
CA ALA A 19 20.41 -23.54 41.70
C ALA A 19 19.65 -24.23 40.56
N LEU A 20 19.06 -25.40 40.81
CA LEU A 20 18.25 -26.13 39.82
C LEU A 20 17.00 -25.34 39.42
N LEU A 21 16.26 -24.78 40.39
CA LEU A 21 15.08 -23.95 40.12
C LEU A 21 15.44 -22.68 39.34
N SER A 22 16.58 -22.06 39.67
CA SER A 22 17.07 -20.87 38.96
C SER A 22 17.46 -21.20 37.52
N ALA A 23 18.14 -22.33 37.29
CA ALA A 23 18.50 -22.81 35.96
C ALA A 23 17.27 -23.13 35.11
N MET A 24 16.26 -23.82 35.67
CA MET A 24 14.99 -24.09 34.99
C MET A 24 14.24 -22.80 34.65
N SER A 25 14.21 -21.84 35.56
CA SER A 25 13.57 -20.54 35.34
C SER A 25 14.26 -19.75 34.22
N LEU A 26 15.60 -19.75 34.20
CA LEU A 26 16.38 -19.11 33.14
C LEU A 26 16.14 -19.76 31.79
N ALA A 27 16.15 -21.09 31.71
CA ALA A 27 15.87 -21.83 30.48
C ALA A 27 14.46 -21.52 29.94
N PHE A 28 13.47 -21.43 30.82
CA PHE A 28 12.11 -21.05 30.45
C PHE A 28 12.04 -19.62 29.88
N VAL A 29 12.66 -18.64 30.54
CA VAL A 29 12.71 -17.25 30.06
C VAL A 29 13.45 -17.14 28.72
N MET A 30 14.57 -17.84 28.55
CA MET A 30 15.31 -17.88 27.30
C MET A 30 14.46 -18.45 26.16
N ARG A 31 13.72 -19.53 26.42
CA ARG A 31 12.82 -20.14 25.43
C ARG A 31 11.67 -19.21 25.07
N MET A 32 11.00 -18.59 26.05
CA MET A 32 9.93 -17.63 25.78
C MET A 32 10.40 -16.45 24.94
N ARG A 33 11.63 -15.97 25.18
CA ARG A 33 12.23 -14.90 24.37
C ARG A 33 12.49 -15.36 22.94
N ALA A 34 13.06 -16.56 22.76
CA ALA A 34 13.28 -17.13 21.43
C ALA A 34 11.96 -17.30 20.66
N ASP A 35 10.92 -17.86 21.30
CA ASP A 35 9.59 -18.02 20.70
C ASP A 35 8.98 -16.65 20.33
N GLY A 36 9.19 -15.63 21.16
CA GLY A 36 8.76 -14.25 20.87
C GLY A 36 9.48 -13.60 19.70
N GLU A 37 10.80 -13.81 19.58
CA GLU A 37 11.61 -13.33 18.45
C GLU A 37 11.19 -14.03 17.14
N ASP A 38 10.90 -15.33 17.18
CA ASP A 38 10.44 -16.09 16.02
C ASP A 38 9.02 -15.68 15.59
N ALA A 39 8.10 -15.49 16.54
CA ALA A 39 6.75 -14.97 16.26
C ALA A 39 6.81 -13.57 15.63
N HIS A 40 7.72 -12.71 16.11
CA HIS A 40 7.93 -11.38 15.54
C HIS A 40 8.41 -11.46 14.08
N ARG A 41 9.43 -12.29 13.79
CA ARG A 41 9.93 -12.50 12.42
C ARG A 41 8.86 -13.06 11.49
N MET A 42 8.04 -14.00 11.99
CA MET A 42 6.93 -14.55 11.22
C MET A 42 5.89 -13.48 10.88
N SER A 43 5.54 -12.62 11.84
CA SER A 43 4.64 -11.48 11.60
C SER A 43 5.19 -10.54 10.54
N GLN A 44 6.49 -10.19 10.61
CA GLN A 44 7.15 -9.35 9.62
C GLN A 44 7.17 -9.97 8.22
N ASP A 45 7.40 -11.29 8.10
CA ASP A 45 7.35 -11.99 6.81
C ASP A 45 5.93 -11.97 6.21
N ILE A 46 4.91 -12.21 7.05
CA ILE A 46 3.51 -12.13 6.63
C ILE A 46 3.19 -10.70 6.14
N GLN A 47 3.56 -9.68 6.92
CA GLN A 47 3.34 -8.28 6.55
C GLN A 47 4.02 -7.94 5.22
N ALA A 48 5.28 -8.31 5.03
CA ALA A 48 5.99 -8.10 3.76
C ALA A 48 5.30 -8.81 2.57
N ARG A 49 4.72 -9.99 2.76
CA ARG A 49 3.94 -10.68 1.72
C ARG A 49 2.60 -10.00 1.43
N VAL A 50 1.90 -9.50 2.45
CA VAL A 50 0.66 -8.74 2.25
C VAL A 50 0.95 -7.47 1.43
N MET A 51 2.09 -6.82 1.65
CA MET A 51 2.50 -5.64 0.89
C MET A 51 2.69 -5.90 -0.60
N LEU A 52 3.00 -7.14 -1.02
CA LEU A 52 3.04 -7.49 -2.44
C LEU A 52 1.67 -7.28 -3.09
N THR A 53 0.60 -7.72 -2.43
CA THR A 53 -0.77 -7.50 -2.93
C THR A 53 -1.09 -6.02 -3.07
N SER A 54 -0.71 -5.20 -2.07
CA SER A 54 -0.87 -3.74 -2.13
C SER A 54 -0.09 -3.12 -3.28
N ALA A 55 1.14 -3.56 -3.52
CA ALA A 55 1.97 -3.09 -4.62
C ALA A 55 1.40 -3.45 -5.99
N LEU A 56 0.88 -4.68 -6.15
CA LEU A 56 0.25 -5.14 -7.38
C LEU A 56 -1.05 -4.35 -7.66
N MET A 57 -1.87 -4.10 -6.63
CA MET A 57 -3.04 -3.22 -6.74
C MET A 57 -2.64 -1.79 -7.11
N TYR A 58 -1.60 -1.24 -6.48
CA TYR A 58 -1.09 0.08 -6.83
C TYR A 58 -0.70 0.16 -8.31
N VAL A 59 0.02 -0.83 -8.83
CA VAL A 59 0.39 -0.91 -10.26
C VAL A 59 -0.85 -1.03 -11.15
N GLN A 60 -1.87 -1.79 -10.76
CA GLN A 60 -3.11 -1.90 -11.54
C GLN A 60 -3.88 -0.57 -11.57
N GLU A 61 -4.04 0.08 -10.43
CA GLU A 61 -4.80 1.34 -10.32
C GLU A 61 -4.07 2.50 -11.01
N THR A 62 -2.74 2.61 -10.83
CA THR A 62 -1.95 3.65 -11.51
C THR A 62 -1.89 3.44 -13.03
N GLY A 63 -1.99 2.20 -13.51
CA GLY A 63 -2.17 1.90 -14.94
C GLY A 63 -3.59 2.15 -15.46
N ARG A 64 -4.61 2.09 -14.59
CA ARG A 64 -6.03 2.30 -14.97
C ARG A 64 -6.38 3.77 -15.19
N LEU A 65 -5.66 4.70 -14.57
CA LEU A 65 -5.86 6.13 -14.78
C LEU A 65 -5.41 6.53 -16.19
N GLY A 66 -6.23 6.21 -17.20
CA GLY A 66 -6.13 6.75 -18.56
C GLY A 66 -6.55 8.21 -18.52
N TRP A 67 -5.59 9.12 -18.69
CA TRP A 67 -5.78 10.57 -18.52
C TRP A 67 -6.34 11.23 -19.77
N GLY A 68 -7.53 10.77 -20.19
CA GLY A 68 -8.26 11.25 -21.37
C GLY A 68 -7.99 10.41 -22.61
N GLY A 69 -8.96 9.58 -23.02
CA GLY A 69 -8.87 8.66 -24.15
C GLY A 69 -8.83 7.18 -23.75
N GLU A 70 -9.15 6.27 -24.69
CA GLU A 70 -9.20 4.81 -24.52
C GLU A 70 -7.80 4.16 -24.43
N THR A 71 -6.87 4.79 -23.71
CA THR A 71 -5.47 4.36 -23.59
C THR A 71 -5.18 3.97 -22.15
N PHE A 72 -5.67 2.79 -21.78
CA PHE A 72 -5.48 2.20 -20.47
C PHE A 72 -4.18 1.39 -20.40
N GLY A 73 -3.53 1.42 -19.24
CA GLY A 73 -2.45 0.52 -18.90
C GLY A 73 -1.04 1.06 -19.11
N TRP A 74 -0.08 0.14 -18.99
CA TRP A 74 1.35 0.44 -19.04
C TRP A 74 1.94 0.38 -20.45
N ARG A 75 1.17 -0.13 -21.40
CA ARG A 75 1.49 -0.11 -22.83
C ARG A 75 0.39 0.68 -23.53
N ASP A 76 0.78 1.68 -24.31
CA ASP A 76 -0.18 2.44 -25.11
C ASP A 76 -0.66 1.55 -26.27
N VAL A 77 -1.98 1.35 -26.36
CA VAL A 77 -2.60 0.49 -27.38
C VAL A 77 -2.48 1.05 -28.79
N ARG A 78 -2.18 2.35 -28.95
CA ARG A 78 -2.09 3.02 -30.25
C ARG A 78 -0.80 2.66 -30.99
N ASP A 79 0.30 2.58 -30.27
CA ASP A 79 1.65 2.43 -30.85
C ASP A 79 2.51 1.34 -30.17
N GLY A 80 2.02 0.71 -29.10
CA GLY A 80 2.75 -0.29 -28.32
C GLY A 80 3.86 0.30 -27.42
N MET A 81 3.99 1.62 -27.36
CA MET A 81 5.03 2.30 -26.59
C MET A 81 4.67 2.39 -25.10
N PRO A 82 5.60 2.82 -24.23
CA PRO A 82 5.30 3.01 -22.80
C PRO A 82 4.17 4.02 -22.58
N GLY A 83 3.14 3.56 -21.86
CA GLY A 83 2.07 4.37 -21.27
C GLY A 83 2.26 4.56 -19.75
N PRO A 84 1.32 5.22 -19.06
CA PRO A 84 0.12 5.85 -19.62
C PRO A 84 0.44 7.15 -20.35
N ARG A 85 -0.24 7.39 -21.48
CA ARG A 85 -0.18 8.63 -22.25
C ARG A 85 -1.56 9.29 -22.28
N ASP A 86 -1.59 10.61 -22.39
CA ASP A 86 -2.83 11.36 -22.53
C ASP A 86 -3.43 11.21 -23.94
N PHE A 87 -4.54 11.92 -24.17
CA PHE A 87 -5.25 11.92 -25.45
C PHE A 87 -4.34 12.33 -26.62
N PHE A 88 -3.40 13.24 -26.40
CA PHE A 88 -2.48 13.76 -27.40
C PHE A 88 -1.23 12.87 -27.58
N GLY A 89 -1.15 11.74 -26.88
CA GLY A 89 0.02 10.86 -26.92
C GLY A 89 1.21 11.42 -26.14
N GLN A 90 0.99 12.45 -25.31
CA GLN A 90 2.01 13.02 -24.44
C GLN A 90 2.01 12.29 -23.10
N TRP A 91 3.15 12.34 -22.42
CA TRP A 91 3.19 11.91 -21.02
C TRP A 91 2.33 12.87 -20.20
N PRO A 92 1.38 12.37 -19.37
CA PRO A 92 0.51 13.23 -18.58
C PRO A 92 1.34 14.23 -17.77
N ALA A 93 0.94 15.50 -17.80
CA ALA A 93 1.65 16.58 -17.11
C ALA A 93 1.80 16.34 -15.59
N MET A 94 0.99 15.45 -14.99
CA MET A 94 1.17 15.02 -13.60
C MET A 94 2.45 14.21 -13.36
N PHE A 95 3.05 13.59 -14.38
CA PHE A 95 4.40 13.03 -14.28
C PHE A 95 5.49 14.06 -14.59
N ALA A 96 5.12 15.17 -15.22
CA ALA A 96 5.97 16.33 -15.40
C ALA A 96 5.93 17.29 -14.19
N SER A 97 5.01 17.12 -13.23
CA SER A 97 4.98 17.88 -11.98
C SER A 97 4.90 16.96 -10.77
N THR A 98 6.03 16.72 -10.12
CA THR A 98 6.04 16.11 -8.78
C THR A 98 5.34 17.04 -7.81
N ILE A 99 4.35 16.54 -7.06
CA ILE A 99 4.15 16.99 -5.67
C ILE A 99 5.35 16.42 -4.93
N SER A 100 6.33 17.24 -4.54
CA SER A 100 7.44 16.79 -3.69
C SER A 100 6.89 16.29 -2.35
N ASP A 101 7.68 15.51 -1.60
CA ASP A 101 7.31 15.01 -0.26
C ASP A 101 6.92 16.14 0.73
N ASP A 102 7.17 17.41 0.37
CA ASP A 102 6.74 18.65 1.06
C ASP A 102 5.38 19.23 0.57
N GLY A 103 4.69 18.58 -0.36
CA GLY A 103 3.41 19.04 -0.92
C GLY A 103 3.51 20.05 -2.08
N LEU A 104 4.71 20.44 -2.52
CA LEU A 104 4.88 21.46 -3.57
C LEU A 104 4.92 20.86 -4.99
N ARG A 105 4.17 21.43 -5.93
CA ARG A 105 4.24 21.06 -7.35
C ARG A 105 5.48 21.68 -8.01
N ARG A 106 6.46 20.87 -8.41
CA ARG A 106 7.65 21.33 -9.14
C ARG A 106 7.78 20.62 -10.50
N PRO A 107 8.13 21.33 -11.59
CA PRO A 107 8.35 20.71 -12.89
C PRO A 107 9.57 19.76 -12.82
N ALA A 108 9.35 18.50 -13.17
CA ALA A 108 10.32 17.41 -13.14
C ALA A 108 11.35 17.59 -14.26
N VAL A 109 12.54 18.11 -13.94
CA VAL A 109 13.58 18.34 -14.97
C VAL A 109 14.81 17.43 -14.84
N THR A 110 15.03 16.66 -13.75
CA THR A 110 16.32 15.92 -13.65
C THR A 110 16.33 14.48 -13.12
N LYS A 111 15.31 14.00 -12.40
CA LYS A 111 15.14 12.55 -12.13
C LYS A 111 13.71 12.17 -12.46
N ALA A 112 13.51 11.38 -13.50
CA ALA A 112 12.20 10.93 -13.90
C ALA A 112 11.65 9.99 -12.81
N PHE A 113 10.57 10.38 -12.13
CA PHE A 113 9.93 9.56 -11.10
C PHE A 113 9.09 8.45 -11.72
N PHE A 114 8.75 7.41 -10.94
CA PHE A 114 7.74 6.44 -11.33
C PHE A 114 6.49 7.18 -11.85
N PRO A 115 5.95 6.76 -13.00
CA PRO A 115 6.11 5.48 -13.66
C PRO A 115 7.07 5.49 -14.85
N VAL A 116 8.01 6.43 -14.93
CA VAL A 116 8.96 6.43 -16.05
C VAL A 116 9.78 5.13 -16.03
N VAL A 117 9.90 4.48 -17.19
CA VAL A 117 10.70 3.27 -17.35
C VAL A 117 12.14 3.60 -17.00
N ARG A 118 12.72 2.84 -16.07
CA ARG A 118 14.05 3.06 -15.48
C ARG A 118 14.21 4.42 -14.77
N GLY A 119 13.10 4.98 -14.30
CA GLY A 119 13.08 6.15 -13.41
C GLY A 119 13.32 5.80 -11.94
N THR A 120 13.05 6.74 -11.04
CA THR A 120 13.06 6.50 -9.58
C THR A 120 11.88 5.63 -9.19
N ALA A 121 12.08 4.66 -8.29
CA ALA A 121 11.01 3.84 -7.78
C ALA A 121 9.97 4.67 -7.00
N ALA A 122 8.69 4.31 -7.11
CA ALA A 122 7.67 4.82 -6.21
C ALA A 122 7.86 4.18 -4.83
N ARG A 123 8.01 4.99 -3.78
CA ARG A 123 8.11 4.55 -2.39
C ARG A 123 6.78 4.78 -1.69
N ASN A 124 6.19 3.72 -1.15
CA ASN A 124 4.87 3.75 -0.53
C ASN A 124 4.94 3.16 0.89
N PRO A 125 5.24 3.99 1.91
CA PRO A 125 5.16 3.56 3.29
C PRO A 125 3.69 3.39 3.70
N MET A 126 3.37 2.25 4.31
CA MET A 126 1.99 1.84 4.63
C MET A 126 1.67 2.05 6.11
N TYR A 127 1.98 3.24 6.62
CA TYR A 127 1.49 3.66 7.92
C TYR A 127 0.12 4.30 7.79
N VAL A 128 -0.67 4.20 8.85
CA VAL A 128 -1.95 4.91 8.93
C VAL A 128 -1.65 6.38 9.18
N MET A 129 -2.00 7.25 8.24
CA MET A 129 -1.93 8.69 8.43
C MET A 129 -3.04 9.14 9.40
N ARG A 130 -2.80 10.17 10.21
CA ARG A 130 -3.86 10.75 11.05
C ARG A 130 -5.03 11.24 10.19
N ARG A 131 -4.74 11.82 9.03
CA ARG A 131 -5.73 12.21 8.03
C ARG A 131 -5.09 12.13 6.63
N PRO A 132 -5.45 11.16 5.77
CA PRO A 132 -4.90 11.14 4.42
C PRO A 132 -5.35 12.37 3.61
N PRO A 133 -4.60 12.76 2.57
CA PRO A 133 -5.06 13.71 1.56
C PRO A 133 -6.44 13.33 1.03
N PHE A 134 -7.29 14.33 0.83
CA PHE A 134 -8.67 14.18 0.33
C PHE A 134 -9.56 13.29 1.22
N ALA A 135 -9.23 13.14 2.50
CA ALA A 135 -10.05 12.40 3.45
C ALA A 135 -11.47 12.99 3.54
N ILE A 136 -12.44 12.16 3.19
CA ILE A 136 -13.87 12.44 3.40
C ILE A 136 -14.29 11.97 4.79
N ARG A 137 -15.34 12.58 5.35
CA ARG A 137 -15.90 12.14 6.62
C ARG A 137 -16.51 10.75 6.46
N SER A 138 -16.26 9.86 7.41
CA SER A 138 -16.89 8.53 7.48
C SER A 138 -18.35 8.59 7.91
N THR A 139 -18.88 9.78 8.22
CA THR A 139 -20.31 10.03 8.42
C THR A 139 -21.04 9.97 7.07
N ILE A 140 -21.01 8.81 6.42
CA ILE A 140 -21.95 8.51 5.36
C ILE A 140 -23.26 8.25 6.09
N ALA A 141 -24.15 9.22 6.10
CA ALA A 141 -25.54 8.88 6.38
C ALA A 141 -25.99 8.01 5.19
N PRO A 142 -26.57 6.82 5.39
CA PRO A 142 -27.17 6.06 4.31
C PRO A 142 -28.33 6.90 3.76
N ASN A 143 -28.04 7.72 2.75
CA ASN A 143 -28.95 8.64 2.11
C ASN A 143 -29.77 9.51 3.10
N PRO A 144 -29.22 10.59 3.66
CA PRO A 144 -30.01 11.53 4.44
C PRO A 144 -30.83 12.38 3.47
N VAL A 145 -31.79 11.78 2.76
CA VAL A 145 -33.04 12.52 2.62
C VAL A 145 -33.52 12.61 4.07
N PRO A 146 -33.55 13.78 4.72
CA PRO A 146 -34.31 13.90 5.94
C PRO A 146 -35.75 13.58 5.54
N ILE A 147 -36.14 12.32 5.62
CA ILE A 147 -37.53 11.91 5.57
C ILE A 147 -38.07 12.40 6.90
N VAL A 148 -38.40 13.69 6.94
CA VAL A 148 -39.30 14.25 7.92
C VAL A 148 -40.64 13.65 7.53
N ASP A 149 -40.91 12.44 8.05
CA ASP A 149 -42.07 11.60 7.77
C ASP A 149 -42.27 11.19 6.28
N PRO A 150 -42.39 9.89 5.93
CA PRO A 150 -42.71 9.45 4.57
C PRO A 150 -44.02 10.04 4.02
N GLY A 151 -44.88 10.57 4.89
CA GLY A 151 -46.12 11.25 4.53
C GLY A 151 -45.99 12.73 4.18
N ASP A 152 -44.97 13.45 4.67
CA ASP A 152 -44.90 14.93 4.56
C ASP A 152 -44.02 15.42 3.39
N ASN A 153 -43.04 14.62 2.95
CA ASN A 153 -42.06 15.02 1.93
C ASN A 153 -42.31 14.49 0.50
N ALA A 154 -43.47 13.88 0.22
CA ALA A 154 -43.81 13.42 -1.13
C ALA A 154 -44.00 14.55 -2.15
N THR A 155 -44.05 15.81 -1.70
CA THR A 155 -44.25 17.01 -2.53
C THR A 155 -43.01 17.89 -2.65
N ALA A 156 -41.88 17.51 -2.04
CA ALA A 156 -40.63 18.25 -2.21
C ALA A 156 -40.23 18.25 -3.70
N PRO A 157 -40.00 19.42 -4.31
CA PRO A 157 -39.65 19.49 -5.71
C PRO A 157 -38.28 18.82 -5.96
N TRP A 158 -38.13 18.22 -7.14
CA TRP A 158 -36.97 17.38 -7.49
C TRP A 158 -35.64 18.13 -7.32
N ASP A 159 -35.63 19.43 -7.54
CA ASP A 159 -34.46 20.30 -7.33
C ASP A 159 -33.99 20.30 -5.86
N GLN A 160 -34.89 20.27 -4.87
CA GLN A 160 -34.52 20.16 -3.45
C GLN A 160 -34.05 18.75 -3.08
N LEU A 161 -34.53 17.72 -3.78
CA LEU A 161 -34.11 16.33 -3.57
C LEU A 161 -32.72 16.04 -4.17
N ILE A 162 -32.29 16.78 -5.20
CA ILE A 162 -30.97 16.59 -5.84
C ILE A 162 -29.94 17.66 -5.46
N ASN A 163 -30.37 18.88 -5.09
CA ASN A 163 -29.48 19.97 -4.70
C ASN A 163 -29.33 20.02 -3.18
N TYR A 164 -28.62 19.04 -2.62
CA TYR A 164 -28.26 19.07 -1.22
C TYR A 164 -27.39 20.30 -0.93
N ALA A 165 -27.82 21.14 0.02
CA ALA A 165 -27.04 22.30 0.47
C ALA A 165 -25.69 21.91 1.10
N VAL A 166 -25.56 20.66 1.54
CA VAL A 166 -24.33 20.05 2.04
C VAL A 166 -24.03 18.83 1.18
N ALA A 167 -22.94 18.88 0.40
CA ALA A 167 -22.50 17.73 -0.38
C ALA A 167 -22.11 16.56 0.55
N ASP A 168 -22.71 15.40 0.35
CA ASP A 168 -22.34 14.13 0.97
C ASP A 168 -21.76 13.20 -0.11
N PRO A 169 -20.49 12.74 0.00
CA PRO A 169 -19.56 12.94 1.11
C PRO A 169 -19.03 14.37 1.24
N SER A 170 -18.90 14.83 2.49
CA SER A 170 -18.26 16.11 2.81
C SER A 170 -16.79 15.91 3.19
N PRO A 171 -15.89 16.86 2.86
CA PRO A 171 -14.50 16.78 3.27
C PRO A 171 -14.39 16.85 4.80
N VAL A 172 -13.40 16.16 5.37
CA VAL A 172 -13.17 16.17 6.82
C VAL A 172 -12.87 17.58 7.36
N THR A 173 -12.28 18.44 6.51
CA THR A 173 -11.98 19.85 6.77
C THR A 173 -12.62 20.73 5.70
N SER A 174 -13.09 21.92 6.07
CA SER A 174 -13.66 22.90 5.14
C SER A 174 -12.60 23.73 4.41
N ASP A 175 -11.35 23.70 4.88
CA ASP A 175 -10.22 24.35 4.21
C ASP A 175 -9.72 23.50 3.03
N PRO A 176 -9.80 23.98 1.77
CA PRO A 176 -9.33 23.23 0.60
C PRO A 176 -7.84 22.89 0.66
N GLY A 177 -7.01 23.76 1.27
CA GLY A 177 -5.58 23.53 1.42
C GLY A 177 -5.31 22.32 2.31
N ALA A 178 -5.85 22.35 3.54
CA ALA A 178 -5.77 21.23 4.47
C ALA A 178 -6.46 19.96 3.97
N PHE A 179 -7.50 20.06 3.14
CA PHE A 179 -8.15 18.91 2.51
C PHE A 179 -7.21 18.25 1.50
N ALA A 180 -6.54 19.03 0.67
CA ALA A 180 -5.61 18.53 -0.34
C ALA A 180 -4.29 18.01 0.26
N SER A 181 -3.80 18.60 1.36
CA SER A 181 -2.54 18.17 1.99
C SER A 181 -2.71 17.08 3.05
N GLY A 182 -3.86 17.00 3.73
CA GLY A 182 -4.09 16.04 4.81
C GLY A 182 -3.38 16.40 6.13
N ASP A 183 -3.20 15.41 7.00
CA ASP A 183 -2.26 15.37 8.13
C ASP A 183 -1.49 14.05 7.99
N LEU A 184 -0.29 14.14 7.42
CA LEU A 184 0.57 13.01 7.10
C LEU A 184 1.27 12.42 8.33
N ALA A 185 1.05 12.97 9.54
CA ALA A 185 1.62 12.42 10.75
C ALA A 185 1.14 10.95 10.93
N PRO A 186 2.04 10.01 11.22
CA PRO A 186 1.64 8.63 11.46
C PRO A 186 0.79 8.53 12.73
N LEU A 187 -0.32 7.81 12.64
CA LEU A 187 -1.13 7.41 13.78
C LEU A 187 -0.33 6.35 14.57
N GLN A 188 0.02 6.65 15.82
CA GLN A 188 0.99 5.90 16.67
C GLN A 188 0.62 4.44 17.04
N VAL A 189 -0.31 3.78 16.35
CA VAL A 189 -1.04 2.63 16.92
C VAL A 189 -0.51 1.25 16.52
N SER A 190 0.43 1.10 15.58
CA SER A 190 0.96 -0.24 15.26
C SER A 190 2.47 -0.26 15.04
N GLY A 191 3.17 -0.93 15.94
CA GLY A 191 4.56 -1.31 15.76
C GLY A 191 4.73 -2.12 14.48
N ILE A 192 5.81 -1.81 13.77
CA ILE A 192 6.21 -2.32 12.45
C ILE A 192 5.54 -1.56 11.29
N ALA A 193 6.27 -0.59 10.73
CA ALA A 193 5.88 0.05 9.49
C ALA A 193 6.06 -0.97 8.35
N SER A 194 4.98 -1.27 7.63
CA SER A 194 5.09 -2.00 6.37
C SER A 194 5.28 -1.00 5.23
N TRP A 195 5.93 -1.41 4.16
CA TRP A 195 6.15 -0.56 3.00
C TRP A 195 6.31 -1.39 1.73
N PHE A 196 6.11 -0.75 0.59
CA PHE A 196 6.51 -1.31 -0.69
C PHE A 196 7.11 -0.26 -1.63
N ARG A 197 7.94 -0.74 -2.56
CA ARG A 197 8.49 0.02 -3.66
C ARG A 197 8.10 -0.60 -4.98
N VAL A 198 7.92 0.25 -5.97
CA VAL A 198 7.65 -0.15 -7.34
C VAL A 198 8.62 0.57 -8.26
N TYR A 199 9.55 -0.18 -8.81
CA TYR A 199 10.44 0.27 -9.87
C TYR A 199 9.96 -0.32 -11.19
N ARG A 200 9.88 0.52 -12.24
CA ARG A 200 9.47 0.07 -13.57
C ARG A 200 10.70 -0.23 -14.41
N SER A 201 11.10 -1.50 -14.47
CA SER A 201 12.31 -1.94 -15.20
C SER A 201 12.11 -1.99 -16.72
N GLY A 202 10.87 -2.23 -17.17
CA GLY A 202 10.50 -2.32 -18.58
C GLY A 202 9.15 -1.67 -18.89
N VAL A 203 8.67 -1.81 -20.12
CA VAL A 203 7.37 -1.23 -20.52
C VAL A 203 6.24 -1.76 -19.65
N THR A 204 6.24 -3.05 -19.39
CA THR A 204 5.21 -3.74 -18.61
C THR A 204 5.79 -4.54 -17.45
N THR A 205 7.09 -4.42 -17.20
CA THR A 205 7.80 -5.17 -16.15
C THR A 205 8.13 -4.27 -14.97
N PHE A 206 7.91 -4.79 -13.77
CA PHE A 206 8.07 -4.10 -12.51
C PHE A 206 8.94 -4.92 -11.57
N VAL A 207 9.86 -4.26 -10.91
CA VAL A 207 10.56 -4.77 -9.73
C VAL A 207 9.83 -4.21 -8.52
N ILE A 208 9.29 -5.11 -7.71
CA ILE A 208 8.53 -4.78 -6.50
C ILE A 208 9.35 -5.21 -5.31
N THR A 209 9.67 -4.27 -4.42
CA THR A 209 10.31 -4.58 -3.15
C THR A 209 9.31 -4.36 -2.04
N CYS A 210 9.09 -5.36 -1.20
CA CYS A 210 8.20 -5.28 -0.06
C CYS A 210 9.03 -5.44 1.21
N GLY A 211 8.70 -4.65 2.22
CA GLY A 211 9.41 -4.71 3.49
C GLY A 211 8.51 -4.47 4.68
N SER A 212 9.02 -4.96 5.81
CA SER A 212 8.41 -4.84 7.11
C SER A 212 9.49 -4.35 8.08
N GLY A 213 9.46 -3.06 8.40
CA GLY A 213 10.43 -2.39 9.27
C GLY A 213 10.42 -0.86 9.15
N ALA A 214 11.28 -0.21 9.93
CA ALA A 214 11.27 1.24 10.09
C ALA A 214 12.07 2.04 9.04
N SER A 215 12.73 1.40 8.07
CA SER A 215 13.45 2.05 6.97
C SER A 215 12.51 2.76 6.00
N GLN A 216 11.19 2.53 6.07
CA GLN A 216 10.19 3.12 5.17
C GLN A 216 10.45 2.84 3.68
N GLY A 217 11.31 1.86 3.38
CA GLY A 217 11.70 1.49 2.04
C GLY A 217 12.96 2.18 1.52
N PHE A 218 13.62 3.07 2.26
CA PHE A 218 14.88 3.65 1.79
C PHE A 218 15.93 2.56 1.50
N ARG A 219 16.52 2.60 0.30
CA ARG A 219 17.47 1.62 -0.22
C ARG A 219 18.82 1.75 0.46
N ASP A 220 19.31 2.97 0.61
CA ASP A 220 20.62 3.26 1.15
C ASP A 220 20.61 4.63 1.84
N TRP A 221 21.68 4.94 2.57
CA TRP A 221 21.80 6.22 3.27
C TRP A 221 21.87 7.41 2.31
N GLN A 222 22.43 7.21 1.10
CA GLN A 222 22.48 8.28 0.12
C GLN A 222 21.07 8.69 -0.32
N GLU A 223 20.15 7.75 -0.50
CA GLU A 223 18.75 8.04 -0.79
C GLU A 223 18.05 8.79 0.35
N VAL A 224 18.40 8.49 1.60
CA VAL A 224 17.92 9.24 2.78
C VAL A 224 18.42 10.69 2.71
N VAL A 225 19.69 10.91 2.41
CA VAL A 225 20.27 12.26 2.28
C VAL A 225 19.70 13.02 1.08
N ASP A 226 19.47 12.34 -0.04
CA ASP A 226 18.88 12.89 -1.26
C ASP A 226 17.40 13.27 -1.07
N THR A 227 16.73 12.73 -0.04
CA THR A 227 15.32 12.98 0.24
C THR A 227 15.16 14.05 1.33
N PRO A 228 14.60 15.23 1.02
CA PRO A 228 14.44 16.32 1.99
C PRO A 228 13.69 15.88 3.26
N GLY A 229 14.28 16.15 4.43
CA GLY A 229 13.71 15.85 5.75
C GLY A 229 13.81 14.38 6.20
N ALA A 230 14.27 13.46 5.34
CA ALA A 230 14.36 12.05 5.71
C ALA A 230 15.50 11.78 6.70
N ALA A 231 16.62 12.50 6.61
CA ALA A 231 17.74 12.36 7.54
C ALA A 231 17.33 12.63 9.00
N ASP A 232 16.39 13.55 9.24
CA ASP A 232 15.89 13.89 10.58
C ASP A 232 15.13 12.73 11.23
N ILE A 233 14.57 11.81 10.42
CA ILE A 233 13.83 10.63 10.90
C ILE A 233 14.77 9.59 11.47
N PHE A 234 15.94 9.41 10.85
CA PHE A 234 16.87 8.32 11.16
C PHE A 234 18.06 8.76 12.03
N GLY A 235 18.33 10.07 12.11
CA GLY A 235 19.43 10.63 12.90
C GLY A 235 20.79 10.50 12.20
N ASN A 236 21.28 9.28 11.96
CA ASN A 236 22.57 9.04 11.30
C ASN A 236 22.60 7.73 10.50
N GLN A 237 23.67 7.55 9.69
CA GLN A 237 23.86 6.39 8.81
C GLN A 237 23.91 5.06 9.57
N ALA A 238 24.59 5.01 10.72
CA ALA A 238 24.74 3.78 11.47
C ALA A 238 23.40 3.29 12.03
N ASP A 239 22.57 4.22 12.54
CA ASP A 239 21.23 3.92 13.03
C ASP A 239 20.31 3.46 11.90
N PHE A 240 20.37 4.11 10.73
CA PHE A 240 19.64 3.69 9.54
C PHE A 240 20.05 2.28 9.08
N GLU A 241 21.34 1.99 9.01
CA GLU A 241 21.84 0.67 8.61
C GLU A 241 21.45 -0.42 9.62
N ALA A 242 21.48 -0.10 10.92
CA ALA A 242 20.99 -0.99 11.97
C ALA A 242 19.49 -1.29 11.78
N ILE A 243 18.66 -0.26 11.57
CA ILE A 243 17.23 -0.40 11.28
C ILE A 243 17.01 -1.26 10.03
N ARG A 244 17.68 -0.93 8.92
CA ARG A 244 17.56 -1.62 7.62
C ARG A 244 18.02 -3.09 7.70
N SER A 245 19.03 -3.39 8.51
CA SER A 245 19.53 -4.75 8.70
C SER A 245 18.58 -5.64 9.50
N ALA A 246 17.75 -5.05 10.35
CA ALA A 246 16.74 -5.75 11.15
C ALA A 246 15.43 -6.01 10.39
N GLU A 247 15.26 -5.47 9.19
CA GLU A 247 14.03 -5.61 8.42
C GLU A 247 13.95 -6.91 7.62
N VAL A 248 12.73 -7.44 7.51
CA VAL A 248 12.41 -8.45 6.52
C VAL A 248 12.09 -7.77 5.20
N ARG A 249 12.88 -8.07 4.16
CA ARG A 249 12.71 -7.57 2.80
C ARG A 249 12.53 -8.72 1.83
N ARG A 250 11.63 -8.54 0.86
CA ARG A 250 11.34 -9.49 -0.21
C ARG A 250 11.31 -8.73 -1.54
N TRP A 251 11.83 -9.35 -2.58
CA TRP A 251 11.92 -8.77 -3.91
C TRP A 251 11.19 -9.64 -4.90
N TYR A 252 10.45 -9.00 -5.80
CA TYR A 252 9.66 -9.67 -6.81
C TYR A 252 9.84 -8.97 -8.16
N GLU A 253 9.80 -9.75 -9.21
CA GLU A 253 9.60 -9.26 -10.56
C GLU A 253 8.18 -9.63 -11.01
N ALA A 254 7.45 -8.68 -11.54
CA ALA A 254 6.11 -8.88 -12.04
C ALA A 254 5.97 -8.30 -13.45
N GLU A 255 5.38 -9.06 -14.36
CA GLU A 255 5.01 -8.56 -15.67
C GLU A 255 3.51 -8.33 -15.72
N TRP A 256 3.12 -7.09 -16.01
CA TRP A 256 1.77 -6.71 -16.35
C TRP A 256 1.48 -7.04 -17.81
N SER A 257 0.23 -7.37 -18.12
CA SER A 257 -0.23 -7.66 -19.46
C SER A 257 -1.57 -6.98 -19.70
N ASP A 258 -1.71 -6.42 -20.88
CA ASP A 258 -2.95 -5.93 -21.46
C ASP A 258 -3.88 -7.08 -21.89
N LEU A 259 -3.33 -8.29 -22.04
CA LEU A 259 -4.07 -9.46 -22.48
C LEU A 259 -5.06 -9.95 -21.41
N VAL A 260 -6.32 -10.03 -21.84
CA VAL A 260 -7.47 -10.46 -21.06
C VAL A 260 -7.59 -11.98 -21.12
N THR A 261 -6.76 -12.71 -20.38
CA THR A 261 -6.92 -14.17 -20.32
C THR A 261 -6.94 -14.75 -18.91
N GLY A 262 -6.62 -13.96 -17.87
CA GLY A 262 -6.46 -14.50 -16.51
C GLY A 262 -7.73 -14.70 -15.68
N ASN A 263 -8.70 -13.76 -15.69
CA ASN A 263 -9.75 -13.75 -14.65
C ASN A 263 -11.20 -13.61 -15.14
N ASN A 264 -11.43 -13.52 -16.45
CA ASN A 264 -12.79 -13.45 -16.99
C ASN A 264 -13.60 -14.74 -16.79
N PHE A 265 -12.96 -15.87 -16.52
CA PHE A 265 -13.69 -17.11 -16.21
C PHE A 265 -14.35 -17.10 -14.81
N MET A 266 -13.77 -16.40 -13.83
CA MET A 266 -14.31 -16.36 -12.46
C MET A 266 -15.35 -15.24 -12.26
N HIS A 267 -15.27 -14.12 -13.01
CA HIS A 267 -16.27 -13.04 -12.93
C HIS A 267 -17.27 -13.00 -14.09
N GLY A 268 -17.05 -13.77 -15.16
CA GLY A 268 -17.94 -13.85 -16.32
C GLY A 268 -19.34 -14.39 -15.99
N HIS A 269 -19.50 -15.12 -14.88
CA HIS A 269 -20.81 -15.60 -14.44
C HIS A 269 -21.70 -14.50 -13.85
N TYR A 270 -21.15 -13.50 -13.15
CA TYR A 270 -21.94 -12.38 -12.61
C TYR A 270 -22.23 -11.32 -13.67
N ALA A 271 -21.28 -11.04 -14.58
CA ALA A 271 -21.48 -10.07 -15.66
C ALA A 271 -22.58 -10.50 -16.66
N ARG A 272 -22.75 -11.82 -16.88
CA ARG A 272 -23.84 -12.35 -17.74
C ARG A 272 -25.22 -12.28 -17.09
N HIS A 273 -25.32 -12.33 -15.76
CA HIS A 273 -26.63 -12.39 -15.09
C HIS A 273 -27.30 -11.01 -15.00
N ASN A 274 -26.54 -9.93 -14.79
CA ASN A 274 -27.10 -8.57 -14.77
C ASN A 274 -27.47 -8.01 -16.17
N GLN A 275 -26.99 -8.63 -17.26
CA GLN A 275 -27.24 -8.14 -18.62
C GLN A 275 -28.51 -8.71 -19.27
N ARG A 276 -29.02 -9.85 -18.81
CA ARG A 276 -30.31 -10.37 -19.32
C ARG A 276 -31.51 -9.63 -18.74
N THR A 277 -31.36 -8.95 -17.60
CA THR A 277 -32.51 -8.41 -16.86
C THR A 277 -32.90 -6.99 -17.30
N PHE A 278 -32.04 -6.25 -18.02
CA PHE A 278 -32.32 -4.86 -18.45
C PHE A 278 -32.06 -4.56 -19.94
N GLY A 279 -31.84 -5.59 -20.76
CA GLY A 279 -31.64 -5.39 -22.21
C GLY A 279 -32.95 -5.08 -22.92
N ASN A 280 -33.15 -3.84 -23.34
CA ASN A 280 -34.16 -3.46 -24.32
C ASN A 280 -33.90 -4.26 -25.62
N PRO A 281 -34.81 -5.15 -26.05
CA PRO A 281 -34.59 -6.03 -27.21
C PRO A 281 -34.50 -5.28 -28.55
N ASN A 282 -34.80 -3.98 -28.59
CA ASN A 282 -34.75 -3.15 -29.79
C ASN A 282 -33.44 -2.39 -29.99
N LEU A 283 -32.52 -2.41 -29.01
CA LEU A 283 -31.15 -1.94 -29.25
C LEU A 283 -30.39 -3.12 -29.85
N GLY A 284 -30.12 -3.05 -31.15
CA GLY A 284 -29.38 -4.08 -31.89
C GLY A 284 -28.17 -4.55 -31.11
N ALA A 285 -27.85 -5.83 -31.20
CA ALA A 285 -26.74 -6.49 -30.53
C ALA A 285 -25.36 -6.03 -31.06
N GLU A 286 -25.14 -4.72 -31.14
CA GLU A 286 -23.80 -4.16 -31.06
C GLU A 286 -23.32 -4.45 -29.64
N GLU A 287 -22.64 -5.59 -29.48
CA GLU A 287 -21.79 -5.84 -28.33
C GLU A 287 -20.92 -4.59 -28.18
N THR A 288 -21.20 -3.78 -27.17
CA THR A 288 -20.38 -2.63 -26.85
C THR A 288 -18.93 -3.12 -26.73
N PRO A 289 -18.01 -2.68 -27.60
CA PRO A 289 -16.61 -3.13 -27.60
C PRO A 289 -15.92 -2.84 -26.24
N ASN A 290 -16.55 -1.98 -25.45
CA ASN A 290 -16.11 -1.44 -24.17
C ASN A 290 -16.18 -2.43 -22.99
N LYS A 291 -16.46 -3.72 -23.22
CA LYS A 291 -16.36 -4.76 -22.16
C LYS A 291 -14.94 -5.34 -22.03
N ARG A 292 -13.95 -4.77 -22.73
CA ARG A 292 -12.54 -5.10 -22.53
C ARG A 292 -12.12 -4.63 -21.13
N ASN A 293 -11.43 -5.52 -20.42
CA ASN A 293 -11.04 -5.34 -19.03
C ASN A 293 -10.38 -3.97 -18.82
N LEU A 294 -10.98 -3.11 -17.99
CA LEU A 294 -10.49 -1.75 -17.71
C LEU A 294 -9.15 -1.75 -16.96
N ALA A 295 -8.71 -2.91 -16.45
CA ALA A 295 -7.44 -3.09 -15.78
C ALA A 295 -6.75 -4.34 -16.33
N GLY A 296 -5.51 -4.22 -16.82
CA GLY A 296 -4.72 -5.39 -17.22
C GLY A 296 -4.42 -6.34 -16.05
N THR A 297 -3.82 -7.48 -16.35
CA THR A 297 -3.54 -8.55 -15.38
C THR A 297 -2.03 -8.75 -15.22
N PHE A 298 -1.58 -9.46 -14.19
CA PHE A 298 -0.18 -9.89 -14.12
C PHE A 298 -0.01 -11.23 -14.81
N ALA A 299 0.84 -11.29 -15.83
CA ALA A 299 1.18 -12.51 -16.55
C ALA A 299 2.02 -13.44 -15.67
N TYR A 300 2.95 -12.89 -14.90
CA TYR A 300 3.71 -13.62 -13.90
C TYR A 300 4.10 -12.74 -12.72
N ILE A 301 4.42 -13.41 -11.60
CA ILE A 301 5.07 -12.84 -10.43
C ILE A 301 6.14 -13.84 -10.00
N ALA A 302 7.40 -13.42 -9.98
CA ALA A 302 8.55 -14.25 -9.63
C ALA A 302 9.29 -13.64 -8.44
N SER A 303 9.60 -14.45 -7.42
CA SER A 303 10.48 -14.01 -6.32
C SER A 303 11.91 -13.91 -6.82
N LEU A 304 12.59 -12.81 -6.50
CA LEU A 304 14.01 -12.64 -6.77
C LEU A 304 14.83 -13.15 -5.57
N PRO A 305 15.93 -13.89 -5.81
CA PRO A 305 16.73 -14.47 -4.74
C PRO A 305 17.63 -13.45 -4.03
N SER A 306 17.89 -12.30 -4.67
CA SER A 306 18.79 -11.26 -4.18
C SER A 306 18.21 -9.87 -4.40
N GLU A 307 18.77 -8.90 -3.68
CA GLU A 307 18.45 -7.48 -3.87
C GLU A 307 18.77 -7.07 -5.33
N PRO A 308 17.79 -6.51 -6.07
CA PRO A 308 18.02 -5.99 -7.41
C PRO A 308 18.91 -4.73 -7.35
N LEU A 309 19.62 -4.42 -8.44
CA LEU A 309 20.48 -3.22 -8.49
C LEU A 309 19.65 -1.93 -8.48
N ASP A 310 18.52 -1.95 -9.18
CA ASP A 310 17.60 -0.83 -9.33
C ASP A 310 16.25 -1.18 -8.71
N TRP A 311 15.88 -0.50 -7.60
CA TRP A 311 14.59 -0.65 -6.92
C TRP A 311 14.20 0.54 -6.05
#